data_AF-A0A5B2Z4C1-F1
#
_entry.id   AF-A0A5B2Z4C1-F1
#
_cell.length_a   1.000
_cell.length_b   1.000
_cell.length_c   1.000
_cell.angle_alpha   90.00
_cell.angle_beta   90.00
_cell.angle_gamma   90.00
#
_symmetry.space_group_name_H-M   'P 1'
#
loop_
_entity.id
_entity.type
_entity.pdbx_description
1 polymer ?
#
loop_
_entity_poly.entity_id
_entity_poly.type
_entity_poly.pdbx_seq_one_letter_code
_entity_poly.pdbx_strand_id
1 'polypeptide(L)' 'MNNYEPNDTTDEVNVFCIFCGKIVDENQAWSHIDGDANMGVKKIEYFCSEEHKAEYFQS' A
#
# COMPACT_ATOMS: atom_id res chain seq x y z
N MET A 1 9.10 -11.04 -37.41
CA MET A 1 9.78 -10.22 -36.38
C MET A 1 8.70 -9.84 -35.38
N ASN A 2 8.69 -10.47 -34.21
CA ASN A 2 7.71 -10.16 -33.16
C ASN A 2 8.16 -8.86 -32.48
N ASN A 3 7.44 -7.77 -32.73
CA ASN A 3 7.64 -6.53 -32.01
C ASN A 3 7.15 -6.75 -30.57
N TYR A 4 8.07 -7.04 -29.66
CA TYR A 4 7.81 -7.03 -28.24
C TYR A 4 7.78 -5.54 -27.84
N GLU A 5 6.59 -4.95 -27.87
CA GLU A 5 6.39 -3.64 -27.27
C GLU A 5 6.61 -3.82 -25.75
N PRO A 6 7.57 -3.09 -25.14
CA PRO A 6 7.59 -3.00 -23.70
C PRO A 6 6.28 -2.29 -23.33
N ASN A 7 5.29 -3.05 -22.86
CA ASN A 7 4.26 -2.45 -22.04
C ASN A 7 5.02 -1.83 -20.89
N ASP A 8 5.17 -0.51 -20.95
CA ASP A 8 5.61 0.34 -19.86
C ASP A 8 4.56 0.17 -18.77
N THR A 9 4.62 -0.96 -18.08
CA THR A 9 3.83 -1.19 -16.89
C THR A 9 4.53 -0.41 -15.79
N THR A 10 4.38 0.93 -15.85
CA THR A 10 4.15 1.64 -14.60
C THR A 10 2.86 1.07 -14.06
N ASP A 11 2.95 -0.12 -13.44
CA ASP A 11 1.92 -0.68 -12.59
C ASP A 11 1.74 0.37 -11.49
N GLU A 12 0.87 1.34 -11.71
CA GLU A 12 0.34 2.21 -10.67
C GLU A 12 -0.43 1.27 -9.74
N VAL A 13 0.30 0.65 -8.81
CA VAL A 13 -0.25 -0.25 -7.81
C VAL A 13 -1.11 0.61 -6.91
N ASN A 14 -2.40 0.62 -7.20
CA ASN A 14 -3.37 1.34 -6.41
C ASN A 14 -3.69 0.51 -5.16
N VAL A 15 -3.51 1.11 -3.99
CA VAL A 15 -3.76 0.51 -2.67
C VAL A 15 -4.89 1.24 -1.96
N PHE A 16 -5.52 0.55 -1.01
CA PHE A 16 -6.63 1.11 -0.24
C PHE A 16 -6.11 1.60 1.11
N CYS A 17 -6.49 2.82 1.49
CA CYS A 17 -6.30 3.30 2.84
C CYS A 17 -7.17 2.46 3.80
N ILE A 18 -6.57 1.71 4.72
CA ILE A 18 -7.30 0.85 5.66
C ILE A 18 -8.23 1.65 6.60
N PHE A 19 -7.90 2.93 6.84
CA PHE A 19 -8.66 3.81 7.72
C PHE A 19 -9.92 4.39 7.06
N CYS A 20 -9.80 4.97 5.86
CA CYS A 20 -10.92 5.67 5.19
C CYS A 20 -11.43 4.99 3.91
N GLY A 21 -10.79 3.91 3.45
CA GLY A 21 -11.15 3.18 2.23
C GLY A 21 -10.80 3.88 0.92
N LYS A 22 -10.13 5.04 0.96
CA LYS A 22 -9.74 5.80 -0.24
C LYS A 22 -8.65 5.04 -1.01
N ILE A 23 -8.79 5.00 -2.33
CA ILE A 23 -7.76 4.49 -3.24
C ILE A 23 -6.66 5.52 -3.37
N VAL A 24 -5.42 5.10 -3.19
CA VAL A 24 -4.21 5.91 -3.36
C VAL A 24 -3.15 5.11 -4.10
N ASP A 25 -2.24 5.81 -4.77
CA ASP A 25 -1.08 5.14 -5.36
C ASP A 25 -0.16 4.62 -4.27
N GLU A 26 0.36 3.40 -4.42
CA GLU A 26 1.28 2.77 -3.46
C GLU A 26 2.50 3.66 -3.18
N ASN A 27 3.05 4.35 -4.19
CA ASN A 27 4.21 5.20 -4.03
C ASN A 27 3.91 6.49 -3.25
N GLN A 28 2.64 6.87 -3.17
CA GLN A 28 2.16 8.02 -2.39
C GLN A 28 1.54 7.60 -1.05
N ALA A 29 1.32 6.31 -0.85
CA ALA A 29 0.71 5.76 0.35
C ALA A 29 1.73 5.67 1.48
N TRP A 30 1.26 5.94 2.69
CA TRP A 30 2.00 5.67 3.91
C TRP A 30 1.82 4.21 4.27
N SER A 31 2.86 3.41 4.11
CA SER A 31 2.83 2.00 4.51
C SER A 31 3.16 1.83 6.01
N HIS A 32 2.52 0.85 6.61
CA HIS A 32 2.86 0.30 7.91
C HIS A 32 2.98 -1.21 7.72
N ILE A 33 4.14 -1.76 8.08
CA ILE A 33 4.36 -3.19 8.02
C ILE A 33 4.16 -3.71 9.44
N ASP A 34 2.99 -4.31 9.67
CA ASP A 34 2.74 -5.02 10.92
C ASP A 34 3.43 -6.39 10.82
N GLY A 35 4.49 -6.53 11.60
CA GLY A 35 5.36 -7.69 11.61
C GLY A 35 5.03 -8.58 12.79
N ASP A 36 3.99 -9.39 12.68
CA ASP A 36 3.73 -10.43 13.68
C ASP A 36 4.77 -11.55 13.51
N ALA A 37 5.84 -11.45 14.31
CA ALA A 37 7.00 -12.34 14.25
C ALA A 37 6.67 -13.82 14.48
N ASN A 38 5.44 -14.15 14.90
CA ASN A 38 4.99 -15.50 15.20
C ASN A 38 4.35 -16.28 14.04
N MET A 39 3.94 -15.64 12.93
CA MET A 39 3.18 -16.34 11.87
C MET A 39 3.73 -16.21 10.44
N GLY A 40 4.85 -15.51 10.23
CA GLY A 40 5.51 -15.46 8.91
C GLY A 40 4.72 -14.71 7.82
N VAL A 41 3.58 -14.10 8.16
CA VAL A 41 2.81 -13.25 7.27
C VAL A 41 3.06 -11.79 7.65
N LYS A 42 3.73 -11.04 6.77
CA LYS A 42 3.86 -9.59 6.90
C LYS A 42 2.58 -8.96 6.37
N LYS A 43 1.77 -8.37 7.23
CA LYS A 43 0.61 -7.58 6.78
C LYS A 43 1.10 -6.16 6.50
N ILE A 44 0.97 -5.71 5.25
CA ILE A 44 1.27 -4.34 4.88
C ILE A 44 -0.06 -3.58 4.85
N GLU A 45 -0.18 -2.59 5.72
CA GLU A 45 -1.32 -1.69 5.81
C GLU A 45 -0.95 -0.36 5.17
N TYR A 46 -1.82 0.16 4.31
CA TYR A 46 -1.59 1.41 3.60
C TYR A 46 -2.52 2.51 4.12
N PHE A 47 -2.02 3.73 4.15
CA PHE A 47 -2.74 4.92 4.61
C PHE A 47 -2.57 6.06 3.61
N CYS A 48 -3.62 6.85 3.37
CA CYS A 48 -3.52 8.00 2.49
C CYS A 48 -2.82 9.21 3.12
N SER A 49 -2.66 9.21 4.45
CA SER A 49 -2.07 10.31 5.24
C SER A 49 -1.44 9.78 6.52
N GLU A 50 -0.44 10.48 7.06
CA GLU A 50 0.14 10.20 8.39
C GLU A 50 -0.89 10.33 9.52
N GLU A 51 -1.82 11.27 9.40
CA GLU A 51 -2.90 11.47 10.38
C GLU A 51 -3.77 10.21 10.51
N HIS A 52 -4.19 9.63 9.38
CA HIS A 52 -4.99 8.39 9.38
C HIS A 52 -4.22 7.21 9.95
N LYS A 53 -2.91 7.14 9.70
CA LYS A 53 -2.04 6.15 10.32
C LYS A 53 -2.01 6.34 11.83
N ALA A 54 -1.75 7.57 12.29
CA ALA A 54 -1.67 7.89 13.71
C ALA A 54 -2.99 7.62 14.45
N GLU A 55 -4.13 7.99 13.88
CA GLU A 55 -5.47 7.72 14.44
C GLU A 55 -5.76 6.22 14.53
N TYR A 56 -5.38 5.44 13.50
CA TYR A 56 -5.55 3.99 13.50
C TYR A 56 -4.75 3.28 14.60
N PHE A 57 -3.54 3.74 14.90
CA PHE A 57 -2.67 3.16 15.95
C PHE A 57 -2.86 3.75 17.34
N GLN A 58 -3.59 4.87 17.49
CA GLN A 58 -3.87 5.49 18.79
C GLN A 58 -5.09 4.91 19.51
N SER A 59 -5.88 4.04 18.85
CA SER A 59 -7.11 3.48 19.39
C SER A 59 -6.95 2.16 20.15
#